data_AF-A0A9P0K7N5-F1
#
_entry.id   AF-A0A9P0K7N5-F1
#
_cell.length_a   1.000
_cell.length_b   1.000
_cell.length_c   1.000
_cell.angle_alpha   90.00
_cell.angle_beta   90.00
_cell.angle_gamma   90.00
#
_symmetry.space_group_name_H-M   'P 1'
#
loop_
_entity.id
_entity.type
_entity.pdbx_description
1 polymer ?
#
loop_
_entity_poly.entity_id
_entity_poly.type
_entity_poly.pdbx_seq_one_letter_code
_entity_poly.pdbx_strand_id
1 'polypeptide(L)'
;MLSKRSKEETTNLPRTGGEPSQLRLLVISMIILVLQAITLAIVLIFRQFICLFLKLKYGKRFGGFMSPGDVIWMGDDDSEHITNTVVLMDSKMKSEQFNLSFKKDIIENPMVHNHPLTDLKLCSSCHSFMGYVFYLKDNNNKLDCITMLDCGDSNKDFMEKSDLTDVLSECATRPLPRNNSVLWEVVTIKQPLKVENAENGVHTNVVIFRFHHAMGDGMSIVNFLLRNLTDDQQKIHDHLDKLTKRAFNRNKAHQKSAISTSLKNNYLRLLQLVMMGPYILKRGMLRFKNNQNILHGTRLSRDKYVVYSTERDGERLLDAMKQMKNEVPGGMLSAVALIAISRALRRFYNMNSKEVPSSVPVSMPIPMTVPKIEEKIITKNSLSAALLSLPLLSSKTTVRNQLAAVVEEIRGAISQPDVVLLSISNHFYVVSC
;
A
#
# COMPACT_ATOMS: atom_id res chain seq x y z
N MET A 1 43.42 22.76 -76.96
CA MET A 1 43.08 23.76 -75.91
C MET A 1 41.75 23.38 -75.30
N LEU A 2 41.65 23.45 -73.96
CA LEU A 2 40.44 23.34 -73.11
C LEU A 2 39.90 21.94 -72.79
N SER A 3 40.57 21.32 -71.81
CA SER A 3 39.96 20.44 -70.81
C SER A 3 38.99 21.26 -69.93
N LYS A 4 37.75 20.81 -69.78
CA LYS A 4 36.80 21.32 -68.77
C LYS A 4 36.37 20.18 -67.86
N ARG A 5 36.99 20.16 -66.68
CA ARG A 5 36.59 19.44 -65.46
C ARG A 5 35.15 19.81 -65.09
N SER A 6 34.31 18.80 -64.83
CA SER A 6 33.13 18.95 -63.99
C SER A 6 33.58 19.15 -62.53
N LYS A 7 33.02 20.16 -61.87
CA LYS A 7 33.10 20.32 -60.42
C LYS A 7 31.84 19.69 -59.83
N GLU A 8 32.02 18.66 -59.01
CA GLU A 8 31.00 18.20 -58.07
C GLU A 8 30.85 19.23 -56.95
N GLU A 9 29.66 19.78 -56.81
CA GLU A 9 29.20 20.53 -55.65
C GLU A 9 28.80 19.55 -54.54
N THR A 10 29.65 19.39 -53.54
CA THR A 10 29.27 18.72 -52.28
C THR A 10 28.63 19.75 -51.34
N THR A 11 27.32 19.64 -51.21
CA THR A 11 26.50 20.33 -50.21
C THR A 11 26.91 19.92 -48.79
N ASN A 12 27.58 20.80 -48.06
CA ASN A 12 27.88 20.67 -46.63
C ASN A 12 26.60 20.89 -45.81
N LEU A 13 25.98 19.80 -45.36
CA LEU A 13 25.03 19.83 -44.24
C LEU A 13 25.80 20.06 -42.93
N PRO A 14 25.33 20.95 -42.02
CA PRO A 14 25.97 21.16 -40.73
C PRO A 14 25.85 19.90 -39.87
N ARG A 15 27.01 19.32 -39.49
CA ARG A 15 27.12 18.24 -38.50
C ARG A 15 26.53 18.71 -37.17
N THR A 16 25.35 18.20 -36.84
CA THR A 16 24.72 18.32 -35.53
C THR A 16 25.59 17.68 -34.45
N GLY A 17 25.85 18.45 -33.38
CA GLY A 17 26.32 18.05 -32.04
C GLY A 17 27.14 16.77 -31.91
N GLY A 18 28.47 16.91 -31.77
CA GLY A 18 29.35 15.79 -31.43
C GLY A 18 28.96 15.15 -30.10
N GLU A 19 28.72 13.84 -30.11
CA GLU A 19 28.47 13.06 -28.91
C GLU A 19 29.63 13.26 -27.91
N PRO A 20 29.33 13.46 -26.61
CA PRO A 20 30.38 13.64 -25.61
C PRO A 20 31.27 12.40 -25.55
N SER A 21 32.59 12.60 -25.58
CA SER A 21 33.55 11.49 -25.46
C SER A 21 33.30 10.70 -24.17
N GLN A 22 33.48 9.37 -24.21
CA GLN A 22 33.21 8.48 -23.08
C GLN A 22 33.95 8.90 -21.79
N LEU A 23 35.14 9.49 -21.93
CA LEU A 23 35.91 10.05 -20.83
C LEU A 23 35.18 11.20 -20.12
N ARG A 24 34.52 12.11 -20.86
CA ARG A 24 33.75 13.21 -20.27
C ARG A 24 32.56 12.69 -19.47
N LEU A 25 31.86 11.69 -19.99
CA LEU A 25 30.72 11.06 -19.28
C LEU A 25 31.17 10.36 -18.00
N LEU A 26 32.34 9.70 -18.01
CA LEU A 26 32.91 9.06 -16.83
C LEU A 26 33.30 10.09 -15.75
N VAL A 27 33.96 11.18 -16.13
CA VAL A 27 34.33 12.26 -15.20
C VAL A 27 33.09 12.90 -14.58
N ILE A 28 32.06 13.22 -15.38
CA ILE A 28 30.79 13.76 -14.89
C ILE A 28 30.14 12.79 -13.90
N SER A 29 30.14 11.49 -14.20
CA SER A 29 29.56 10.47 -13.33
C SER A 29 30.29 10.36 -11.99
N MET A 30 31.63 10.45 -11.99
CA MET A 30 32.43 10.47 -10.76
C MET A 30 32.15 11.70 -9.91
N ILE A 31 32.04 12.88 -10.53
CA ILE A 31 31.69 14.12 -9.82
C ILE A 31 30.32 13.99 -9.16
N ILE A 32 29.31 13.50 -9.90
CA ILE A 32 27.96 13.28 -9.37
C ILE A 32 27.99 12.30 -8.18
N LEU A 33 28.74 11.21 -8.29
CA LEU A 33 28.87 10.22 -7.23
C LEU A 33 29.45 10.82 -5.94
N VAL A 34 30.50 11.64 -6.06
CA VAL A 34 31.11 12.33 -4.91
C VAL A 34 30.13 13.32 -4.27
N LEU A 35 29.42 14.11 -5.08
CA LEU A 35 28.41 15.05 -4.58
C LEU A 35 27.26 14.32 -3.86
N GLN A 36 26.79 13.18 -4.40
CA GLN A 36 25.78 12.35 -3.76
C GLN A 36 26.28 11.75 -2.44
N ALA A 37 27.53 11.31 -2.38
CA ALA A 37 28.12 10.78 -1.15
C ALA A 37 28.24 11.85 -0.05
N ILE A 38 28.69 13.06 -0.40
CA ILE A 38 28.75 14.20 0.53
C ILE A 38 27.36 14.55 1.04
N THR A 39 26.37 14.63 0.14
CA THR A 39 24.97 14.91 0.50
C THR A 39 24.43 13.87 1.48
N LEU A 40 24.68 12.59 1.22
CA LEU A 40 24.27 11.49 2.11
C LEU A 40 24.95 11.62 3.48
N ALA A 41 26.23 11.93 3.54
CA ALA A 41 26.95 12.13 4.80
C ALA A 41 26.34 13.26 5.64
N ILE A 42 26.04 14.41 5.00
CA ILE A 42 25.37 15.54 5.67
C ILE A 42 24.01 15.13 6.24
N VAL A 43 23.18 14.44 5.45
CA VAL A 43 21.86 13.95 5.90
C VAL A 43 21.98 12.97 7.06
N LEU A 44 22.98 12.08 7.04
CA LEU A 44 23.22 11.13 8.14
C LEU A 44 23.65 11.84 9.42
N ILE A 45 24.55 12.82 9.33
CA ILE A 45 24.98 13.62 10.49
C ILE A 45 23.78 14.40 11.07
N PHE A 46 23.00 15.04 10.20
CA PHE A 46 21.79 15.76 10.61
C PHE A 46 20.80 14.84 11.32
N ARG A 47 20.56 13.63 10.79
CA ARG A 47 19.72 12.62 11.45
C ARG A 47 20.20 12.26 12.85
N GLN A 48 21.52 12.10 13.04
CA GLN A 48 22.08 11.79 14.37
C GLN A 48 21.89 12.95 15.35
N PHE A 49 22.08 14.18 14.89
CA PHE A 49 21.79 15.37 15.68
C PHE A 49 20.32 15.41 16.13
N ILE A 50 19.38 15.18 15.21
CA ILE A 50 17.94 15.13 15.55
C ILE A 50 17.66 13.98 16.54
N CYS A 51 18.26 12.80 16.35
CA CYS A 51 18.11 11.68 17.28
C CYS A 51 18.55 12.06 18.69
N LEU A 52 19.73 12.68 18.82
CA LEU A 52 20.26 13.13 20.10
C LEU A 52 19.36 14.18 20.74
N PHE A 53 18.93 15.18 19.97
CA PHE A 53 18.00 16.21 20.43
C PHE A 53 16.70 15.62 20.96
N LEU A 54 16.08 14.68 20.23
CA LEU A 54 14.83 14.03 20.65
C LEU A 54 15.02 13.15 21.89
N LYS A 55 16.16 12.44 21.99
CA LYS A 55 16.54 11.67 23.20
C LYS A 55 16.71 12.59 24.41
N LEU A 56 17.33 13.77 24.24
CA LEU A 56 17.47 14.75 25.31
C LEU A 56 16.13 15.38 25.70
N LYS A 57 15.28 15.71 24.73
CA LYS A 57 13.98 16.36 24.96
C LYS A 57 12.96 15.44 25.62
N TYR A 58 12.85 14.19 25.15
CA TYR A 58 11.80 13.26 25.58
C TYR A 58 12.30 12.12 26.48
N GLY A 59 13.62 11.96 26.63
CA GLY A 59 14.22 10.94 27.50
C GLY A 59 13.72 9.53 27.16
N LYS A 60 13.26 8.80 28.18
CA LYS A 60 12.75 7.43 28.06
C LYS A 60 11.47 7.31 27.23
N ARG A 61 10.74 8.42 27.02
CA ARG A 61 9.54 8.43 26.18
C ARG A 61 9.87 8.38 24.69
N PHE A 62 11.10 8.72 24.29
CA PHE A 62 11.49 8.58 22.90
C PHE A 62 11.49 7.09 22.49
N GLY A 63 10.56 6.73 21.60
CA GLY A 63 10.39 5.37 21.10
C GLY A 63 11.27 5.04 19.88
N GLY A 64 12.07 6.00 19.42
CA GLY A 64 12.86 5.87 18.21
C GLY A 64 12.18 6.44 16.97
N PHE A 65 12.94 6.57 15.89
CA PHE A 65 12.37 6.95 14.60
C PHE A 65 11.48 5.85 14.04
N MET A 66 10.46 6.28 13.29
CA MET A 66 9.61 5.39 12.54
C MET A 66 10.41 4.66 11.45
N SER A 67 10.00 3.43 11.12
CA SER A 67 10.67 2.66 10.08
C SER A 67 10.46 3.30 8.70
N PRO A 68 11.38 3.09 7.75
CA PRO A 68 11.30 3.70 6.42
C PRO A 68 10.08 3.24 5.62
N GLY A 69 9.69 1.98 5.77
CA GLY A 69 8.49 1.46 5.11
C GLY A 69 7.19 2.01 5.68
N ASP A 70 7.22 2.54 6.92
CA ASP A 70 6.05 3.13 7.57
C ASP A 70 6.00 4.66 7.34
N VAL A 71 7.14 5.34 7.32
CA VAL A 71 7.21 6.81 7.22
C VAL A 71 6.66 7.37 5.91
N ILE A 72 6.74 6.59 4.82
CA ILE A 72 6.17 6.98 3.52
C ILE A 72 4.64 7.19 3.59
N TRP A 73 3.99 6.59 4.59
CA TRP A 73 2.55 6.72 4.81
C TRP A 73 2.19 7.85 5.77
N MET A 74 3.17 8.57 6.32
CA MET A 74 2.95 9.67 7.26
C MET A 74 3.02 11.04 6.58
N GLY A 75 3.04 11.07 5.24
CA GLY A 75 3.03 12.30 4.45
C GLY A 75 1.70 13.02 4.53
N ASP A 76 1.73 14.35 4.42
CA ASP A 76 0.53 15.18 4.32
C ASP A 76 -0.07 15.08 2.91
N ASP A 77 -0.86 14.03 2.68
CA ASP A 77 -1.55 13.82 1.41
C ASP A 77 -2.96 14.45 1.41
N ASP A 78 -3.54 14.53 0.21
CA ASP A 78 -4.94 14.91 0.01
C ASP A 78 -5.93 13.83 0.48
N SER A 79 -5.45 12.69 0.99
CA SER A 79 -6.27 11.65 1.60
C SER A 79 -5.54 10.95 2.72
N GLU A 80 -6.23 10.72 3.84
CA GLU A 80 -5.67 9.97 4.97
C GLU A 80 -5.39 8.51 4.59
N HIS A 81 -4.23 8.00 5.00
CA HIS A 81 -3.80 6.61 4.74
C HIS A 81 -4.39 5.63 5.75
N ILE A 82 -5.70 5.68 5.96
CA ILE A 82 -6.42 4.84 6.92
C ILE A 82 -7.12 3.71 6.17
N THR A 83 -6.79 2.47 6.51
CA THR A 83 -7.51 1.26 6.10
C THR A 83 -8.62 0.97 7.10
N ASN A 84 -9.83 0.73 6.59
CA ASN A 84 -10.96 0.26 7.37
C ASN A 84 -11.22 -1.21 7.07
N THR A 85 -11.28 -2.05 8.10
CA THR A 85 -11.64 -3.46 8.01
C THR A 85 -12.93 -3.68 8.79
N VAL A 86 -13.96 -4.13 8.10
CA VAL A 86 -15.26 -4.46 8.70
C VAL A 86 -15.27 -5.93 9.06
N VAL A 87 -15.64 -6.22 10.30
CA VAL A 87 -15.86 -7.58 10.79
C VAL A 87 -17.31 -7.68 11.26
N LEU A 88 -18.02 -8.64 10.67
CA LEU A 88 -19.37 -9.01 11.08
C LEU A 88 -19.26 -10.20 12.03
N MET A 89 -19.84 -10.08 13.23
CA MET A 89 -19.77 -11.10 14.26
C MET A 89 -21.17 -11.46 14.74
N ASP A 90 -21.54 -12.71 14.53
CA ASP A 90 -22.79 -13.25 15.03
C ASP A 90 -22.65 -13.61 16.52
N SER A 91 -23.58 -13.13 17.33
CA SER A 91 -23.59 -13.39 18.77
C SER A 91 -25.01 -13.55 19.28
N LYS A 92 -25.18 -14.43 20.29
CA LYS A 92 -26.41 -14.54 21.06
C LYS A 92 -26.54 -13.45 22.13
N MET A 93 -25.50 -12.65 22.32
CA MET A 93 -25.50 -11.51 23.23
C MET A 93 -26.23 -10.33 22.59
N LYS A 94 -26.96 -9.57 23.42
CA LYS A 94 -27.47 -8.26 23.00
C LYS A 94 -26.28 -7.32 22.70
N SER A 95 -26.46 -6.39 21.77
CA SER A 95 -25.35 -5.56 21.26
C SER A 95 -24.61 -4.75 22.32
N GLU A 96 -25.28 -4.22 23.34
CA GLU A 96 -24.60 -3.54 24.46
C GLU A 96 -23.67 -4.47 25.24
N GLN A 97 -24.15 -5.68 25.55
CA GLN A 97 -23.35 -6.68 26.27
C GLN A 97 -22.19 -7.18 25.42
N PHE A 98 -22.44 -7.39 24.12
CA PHE A 98 -21.40 -7.74 23.15
C PHE A 98 -20.31 -6.65 23.12
N ASN A 99 -20.69 -5.38 22.99
CA ASN A 99 -19.75 -4.26 22.92
C ASN A 99 -18.90 -4.13 24.19
N LEU A 100 -19.49 -4.32 25.37
CA LEU A 100 -18.75 -4.32 26.63
C LEU A 100 -17.76 -5.49 26.74
N SER A 101 -18.20 -6.71 26.40
CA SER A 101 -17.33 -7.89 26.40
C SER A 101 -16.20 -7.74 25.41
N PHE A 102 -16.51 -7.38 24.17
CA PHE A 102 -15.54 -7.21 23.10
C PHE A 102 -14.49 -6.14 23.45
N LYS A 103 -14.93 -5.02 24.01
CA LYS A 103 -14.03 -3.97 24.50
C LYS A 103 -13.06 -4.50 25.56
N LYS A 104 -13.56 -5.28 26.53
CA LYS A 104 -12.73 -5.90 27.56
C LYS A 104 -11.71 -6.86 26.93
N ASP A 105 -12.18 -7.76 26.07
CA ASP A 105 -11.37 -8.81 25.46
C ASP A 105 -10.24 -8.22 24.61
N ILE A 106 -10.50 -7.19 23.80
CA ILE A 106 -9.48 -6.53 22.97
C ILE A 106 -8.42 -5.80 23.81
N ILE A 107 -8.81 -5.14 24.89
CA ILE A 107 -7.88 -4.38 25.75
C ILE A 107 -6.98 -5.33 26.56
N GLU A 108 -7.58 -6.38 27.10
CA GLU A 108 -6.93 -7.33 28.00
C GLU A 108 -6.16 -8.42 27.24
N ASN A 109 -6.35 -8.57 25.93
CA ASN A 109 -5.68 -9.61 25.13
C ASN A 109 -4.14 -9.49 25.20
N PRO A 110 -3.44 -10.42 25.87
CA PRO A 110 -1.99 -10.37 26.03
C PRO A 110 -1.24 -10.52 24.69
N MET A 111 -1.87 -11.14 23.68
CA MET A 111 -1.24 -11.50 22.42
C MET A 111 -0.99 -10.29 21.50
N VAL A 112 -1.74 -9.21 21.73
CA VAL A 112 -1.51 -7.88 21.15
C VAL A 112 -0.11 -7.35 21.46
N HIS A 113 0.53 -7.84 22.54
CA HIS A 113 1.81 -7.37 23.07
C HIS A 113 3.00 -8.33 22.86
N ASN A 114 2.85 -9.35 22.03
CA ASN A 114 3.87 -10.40 21.92
C ASN A 114 5.14 -9.99 21.17
N HIS A 115 5.17 -8.82 20.53
CA HIS A 115 6.33 -8.31 19.81
C HIS A 115 6.61 -6.83 20.13
N PRO A 116 7.86 -6.44 20.49
CA PRO A 116 8.18 -5.07 20.89
C PRO A 116 7.83 -3.99 19.87
N LEU A 117 7.96 -4.27 18.57
CA LEU A 117 7.61 -3.31 17.52
C LEU A 117 6.10 -3.09 17.43
N THR A 118 5.31 -4.17 17.51
CA THR A 118 3.85 -4.10 17.43
C THR A 118 3.31 -3.39 18.66
N ASP A 119 3.83 -3.73 19.84
CA ASP A 119 3.51 -3.07 21.10
C ASP A 119 3.85 -1.57 21.06
N LEU A 120 5.04 -1.21 20.55
CA LEU A 120 5.41 0.18 20.37
C LEU A 120 4.38 0.94 19.51
N LYS A 121 3.96 0.38 18.38
CA LYS A 121 2.98 1.04 17.49
C LYS A 121 1.58 1.17 18.10
N LEU A 122 1.17 0.20 18.91
CA LEU A 122 -0.14 0.20 19.56
C LEU A 122 -0.21 1.16 20.74
N CYS A 123 0.88 1.27 21.49
CA CYS A 123 0.95 1.99 22.77
C CYS A 123 1.59 3.38 22.66
N SER A 124 2.09 3.77 21.49
CA SER A 124 2.75 5.06 21.25
C SER A 124 1.95 5.99 20.35
N SER A 125 2.21 7.29 20.50
CA SER A 125 1.77 8.30 19.55
C SER A 125 2.91 8.59 18.54
N CYS A 126 2.55 9.04 17.34
CA CYS A 126 3.46 9.38 16.26
C CYS A 126 3.53 10.90 16.12
N HIS A 127 4.76 11.42 16.02
CA HIS A 127 5.04 12.85 15.93
C HIS A 127 6.05 13.11 14.83
N SER A 128 6.02 14.31 14.25
CA SER A 128 6.98 14.76 13.26
C SER A 128 7.83 15.93 13.80
N PHE A 129 9.10 15.96 13.45
CA PHE A 129 10.00 17.07 13.72
C PHE A 129 11.10 17.15 12.67
N MET A 130 11.24 18.31 12.03
CA MET A 130 12.27 18.56 11.00
C MET A 130 12.30 17.50 9.88
N GLY A 131 11.13 17.03 9.45
CA GLY A 131 10.98 16.00 8.41
C GLY A 131 11.16 14.55 8.89
N TYR A 132 11.42 14.31 10.19
CA TYR A 132 11.50 12.97 10.75
C TYR A 132 10.25 12.63 11.55
N VAL A 133 9.72 11.42 11.34
CA VAL A 133 8.63 10.87 12.15
C VAL A 133 9.19 9.92 13.20
N PHE A 134 8.70 10.02 14.43
CA PHE A 134 9.14 9.23 15.57
C PHE A 134 7.99 8.83 16.49
N TYR A 135 8.23 7.79 17.29
CA TYR A 135 7.30 7.32 18.30
C TYR A 135 7.55 8.01 19.64
N LEU A 136 6.48 8.37 20.33
CA LEU A 136 6.50 8.72 21.75
C LEU A 136 5.72 7.68 22.55
N LYS A 137 6.43 7.02 23.46
CA LYS A 137 5.89 6.05 24.42
C LYS A 137 5.07 6.80 25.46
N ASP A 138 3.80 6.98 25.13
CA ASP A 138 2.87 7.72 25.97
C ASP A 138 1.93 6.80 26.75
N ASN A 139 2.13 5.48 26.65
CA ASN A 139 1.22 4.45 27.16
C ASN A 139 -0.22 4.86 26.88
N ASN A 140 -0.52 5.12 25.59
CA ASN A 140 -1.82 5.61 25.16
C ASN A 140 -2.91 4.85 25.92
N ASN A 141 -3.85 5.60 26.53
CA ASN A 141 -4.97 4.97 27.20
C ASN A 141 -5.74 4.22 26.12
N LYS A 142 -5.61 2.89 26.09
CA LYS A 142 -6.18 2.03 25.04
C LYS A 142 -7.69 2.24 24.91
N LEU A 143 -8.33 2.72 25.98
CA LEU A 143 -9.74 3.11 26.02
C LEU A 143 -10.06 4.25 25.05
N ASP A 144 -9.14 5.19 24.82
CA ASP A 144 -9.29 6.30 23.87
C ASP A 144 -9.32 5.80 22.41
N CYS A 145 -8.85 4.57 22.16
CA CYS A 145 -8.82 3.94 20.84
C CYS A 145 -10.03 3.04 20.58
N ILE A 146 -10.98 2.94 21.51
CA ILE A 146 -12.20 2.15 21.35
C ILE A 146 -13.41 3.07 21.43
N THR A 147 -14.00 3.34 20.28
CA THR A 147 -15.13 4.25 20.11
C THR A 147 -16.40 3.44 19.86
N MET A 148 -17.51 3.86 20.46
CA MET A 148 -18.82 3.29 20.18
C MET A 148 -19.66 4.35 19.45
N LEU A 149 -20.12 4.02 18.25
CA LEU A 149 -20.98 4.89 17.45
C LEU A 149 -22.46 4.54 17.66
N ASP A 150 -23.27 5.57 17.71
CA ASP A 150 -24.72 5.50 17.75
C ASP A 150 -25.28 5.97 16.42
N CYS A 151 -25.92 5.08 15.67
CA CYS A 151 -26.44 5.40 14.33
C CYS A 151 -27.80 6.10 14.42
N GLY A 152 -27.83 7.27 15.09
CA GLY A 152 -28.78 8.38 14.93
C GLY A 152 -30.27 8.18 15.22
N ASP A 153 -30.81 6.98 15.06
CA ASP A 153 -32.22 6.68 15.27
C ASP A 153 -32.35 5.69 16.43
N SER A 154 -32.40 6.24 17.65
CA SER A 154 -32.57 5.46 18.89
C SER A 154 -33.85 4.62 18.91
N ASN A 155 -34.74 4.80 17.93
CA ASN A 155 -35.98 4.05 17.77
C ASN A 155 -35.84 2.82 16.87
N LYS A 156 -34.71 2.62 16.19
CA LYS A 156 -34.46 1.44 15.35
C LYS A 156 -33.67 0.38 16.11
N ASP A 157 -34.27 -0.81 16.25
CA ASP A 157 -33.63 -1.98 16.86
C ASP A 157 -32.47 -2.55 16.02
N PHE A 158 -32.48 -2.28 14.71
CA PHE A 158 -31.49 -2.79 13.75
C PHE A 158 -31.06 -1.71 12.77
N MET A 159 -29.79 -1.78 12.37
CA MET A 159 -29.17 -0.98 11.33
C MET A 159 -29.35 -1.63 9.95
N GLU A 160 -29.63 -0.83 8.93
CA GLU A 160 -29.70 -1.28 7.54
C GLU A 160 -28.34 -1.22 6.82
N LYS A 161 -28.25 -1.84 5.63
CA LYS A 161 -27.02 -1.80 4.82
C LYS A 161 -26.64 -0.37 4.36
N SER A 162 -27.63 0.48 4.12
CA SER A 162 -27.41 1.90 3.80
C SER A 162 -26.76 2.62 4.97
N ASP A 163 -27.29 2.43 6.18
CA ASP A 163 -26.75 3.04 7.40
C ASP A 163 -25.28 2.62 7.62
N LEU A 164 -24.97 1.33 7.41
CA LEU A 164 -23.58 0.85 7.47
C LEU A 164 -22.69 1.53 6.42
N THR A 165 -23.20 1.78 5.22
CA THR A 165 -22.46 2.46 4.15
C THR A 165 -22.11 3.90 4.54
N ASP A 166 -23.04 4.60 5.18
CA ASP A 166 -22.85 5.96 5.68
C ASP A 166 -21.81 5.99 6.81
N VAL A 167 -21.93 5.07 7.78
CA VAL A 167 -20.95 4.93 8.89
C VAL A 167 -19.55 4.62 8.36
N LEU A 168 -19.44 3.76 7.33
CA LEU A 168 -18.15 3.45 6.71
C LEU A 168 -17.56 4.66 6.00
N SER A 169 -18.39 5.48 5.36
CA SER A 169 -17.97 6.72 4.71
C SER A 169 -17.50 7.76 5.73
N GLU A 170 -18.23 7.90 6.85
CA GLU A 170 -17.83 8.74 7.98
C GLU A 170 -16.49 8.27 8.56
N CYS A 171 -16.36 6.96 8.85
CA CYS A 171 -15.12 6.37 9.35
C CYS A 171 -13.97 6.47 8.34
N ALA A 172 -14.24 6.50 7.03
CA ALA A 172 -13.18 6.68 6.03
C ALA A 172 -12.66 8.13 5.98
N THR A 173 -13.50 9.10 6.37
CA THR A 173 -13.24 10.54 6.27
C THR A 173 -12.66 11.12 7.56
N ARG A 174 -13.16 10.71 8.73
CA ARG A 174 -12.71 11.27 10.02
C ARG A 174 -11.27 10.84 10.36
N PRO A 175 -10.49 11.64 11.11
CA PRO A 175 -9.17 11.22 11.57
C PRO A 175 -9.24 10.07 12.60
N LEU A 176 -8.11 9.42 12.83
CA LEU A 176 -7.87 8.55 13.98
C LEU A 176 -7.74 9.38 15.27
N PRO A 177 -7.84 8.75 16.46
CA PRO A 177 -7.72 9.43 17.74
C PRO A 177 -6.49 10.32 17.85
N ARG A 178 -6.65 11.43 18.60
CA ARG A 178 -5.60 12.44 18.81
C ARG A 178 -5.04 13.00 17.49
N ASN A 179 -5.94 13.32 16.55
CA ASN A 179 -5.64 13.91 15.25
C ASN A 179 -4.57 13.13 14.45
N ASN A 180 -4.82 11.84 14.22
CA ASN A 180 -3.92 10.92 13.50
C ASN A 180 -2.56 10.64 14.17
N SER A 181 -2.32 11.13 15.40
CA SER A 181 -1.09 10.75 16.12
C SER A 181 -1.14 9.30 16.61
N VAL A 182 -2.32 8.68 16.76
CA VAL A 182 -2.45 7.25 17.05
C VAL A 182 -2.72 6.48 15.76
N LEU A 183 -2.10 5.30 15.61
CA LEU A 183 -2.13 4.52 14.37
C LEU A 183 -3.33 3.56 14.24
N TRP A 184 -4.23 3.51 15.22
CA TRP A 184 -5.34 2.58 15.20
C TRP A 184 -6.54 3.06 16.00
N GLU A 185 -7.72 2.53 15.66
CA GLU A 185 -8.96 2.67 16.39
C GLU A 185 -9.84 1.44 16.13
N VAL A 186 -10.62 1.05 17.14
CA VAL A 186 -11.67 0.05 17.02
C VAL A 186 -13.00 0.75 17.23
N VAL A 187 -13.90 0.60 16.28
CA VAL A 187 -15.22 1.21 16.32
C VAL A 187 -16.26 0.12 16.42
N THR A 188 -17.05 0.15 17.49
CA THR A 188 -18.23 -0.69 17.63
C THR A 188 -19.49 0.10 17.33
N ILE A 189 -20.50 -0.56 16.79
CA ILE A 189 -21.81 0.05 16.53
C ILE A 189 -22.79 -0.44 17.59
N LYS A 190 -23.61 0.46 18.14
CA LYS A 190 -24.62 0.09 19.16
C LYS A 190 -25.69 -0.85 18.59
N GLN A 191 -26.17 -0.56 17.39
CA GLN A 191 -27.22 -1.33 16.74
C GLN A 191 -26.65 -2.51 15.93
N PRO A 192 -27.23 -3.71 16.01
CA PRO A 192 -26.85 -4.84 15.17
C PRO A 192 -27.28 -4.61 13.72
N LEU A 193 -26.58 -5.24 12.77
CA LEU A 193 -26.93 -5.21 11.36
C LEU A 193 -28.11 -6.13 11.06
N LYS A 194 -29.09 -5.64 10.31
CA LYS A 194 -30.21 -6.44 9.81
C LYS A 194 -29.72 -7.40 8.72
N VAL A 195 -29.86 -8.70 8.96
CA VAL A 195 -29.53 -9.77 8.02
C VAL A 195 -30.79 -10.57 7.71
N GLU A 196 -31.06 -10.82 6.43
CA GLU A 196 -32.31 -11.44 5.95
C GLU A 196 -32.52 -12.88 6.48
N ASN A 197 -31.43 -13.60 6.75
CA ASN A 197 -31.43 -15.00 7.19
C ASN A 197 -30.81 -15.19 8.58
N ALA A 198 -30.93 -14.20 9.47
CA ALA A 198 -30.41 -14.33 10.84
C ALA A 198 -31.18 -15.41 11.61
N GLU A 199 -30.46 -16.28 12.32
CA GLU A 199 -31.07 -17.22 13.25
C GLU A 199 -31.79 -16.49 14.40
N ASN A 200 -32.91 -17.03 14.87
CA ASN A 200 -33.66 -16.43 15.97
C ASN A 200 -32.79 -16.26 17.23
N GLY A 201 -32.71 -15.03 17.74
CA GLY A 201 -31.91 -14.68 18.90
C GLY A 201 -30.41 -14.53 18.63
N VAL A 202 -29.99 -14.52 17.36
CA VAL A 202 -28.63 -14.20 16.93
C VAL A 202 -28.61 -12.78 16.35
N HIS A 203 -27.68 -11.98 16.86
CA HIS A 203 -27.45 -10.60 16.43
C HIS A 203 -26.12 -10.52 15.69
N THR A 204 -26.14 -9.98 14.46
CA THR A 204 -24.93 -9.69 13.69
C THR A 204 -24.38 -8.32 14.10
N ASN A 205 -23.37 -8.31 14.96
CA ASN A 205 -22.72 -7.10 15.43
C ASN A 205 -21.63 -6.66 14.44
N VAL A 206 -21.45 -5.33 14.32
CA VAL A 206 -20.47 -4.74 13.41
C VAL A 206 -19.32 -4.13 14.20
N VAL A 207 -18.11 -4.57 13.87
CA VAL A 207 -16.87 -4.00 14.40
C VAL A 207 -16.04 -3.49 13.22
N ILE A 208 -15.64 -2.22 13.27
CA ILE A 208 -14.78 -1.59 12.26
C ILE A 208 -13.41 -1.34 12.90
N PHE A 209 -12.42 -2.05 12.39
CA PHE A 209 -11.02 -1.78 12.72
C PHE A 209 -10.46 -0.75 11.77
N ARG A 210 -9.94 0.35 12.30
CA ARG A 210 -9.32 1.43 11.54
C ARG A 210 -7.83 1.41 11.83
N PHE A 211 -7.00 1.27 10.81
CA PHE A 211 -5.54 1.27 10.94
C PHE A 211 -4.93 2.29 10.00
N HIS A 212 -4.06 3.14 10.53
CA HIS A 212 -3.16 3.91 9.70
C HIS A 212 -2.20 2.95 8.97
N HIS A 213 -1.89 3.20 7.70
CA HIS A 213 -1.03 2.31 6.92
C HIS A 213 0.37 2.17 7.54
N ALA A 214 0.87 3.16 8.28
CA ALA A 214 2.11 3.04 9.05
C ALA A 214 2.08 1.92 10.12
N MET A 215 0.90 1.44 10.52
CA MET A 215 0.74 0.31 11.43
C MET A 215 1.31 -0.97 10.80
N GLY A 216 0.98 -1.24 9.54
CA GLY A 216 1.49 -2.37 8.79
C GLY A 216 0.81 -2.53 7.44
N ASP A 217 1.32 -3.46 6.63
CA ASP A 217 0.69 -3.78 5.37
C ASP A 217 -0.56 -4.66 5.53
N GLY A 218 -1.34 -4.82 4.46
CA GLY A 218 -2.58 -5.59 4.48
C GLY A 218 -2.41 -7.04 4.96
N MET A 219 -1.28 -7.69 4.67
CA MET A 219 -1.03 -9.07 5.15
C MET A 219 -0.74 -9.08 6.66
N SER A 220 0.04 -8.13 7.15
CA SER A 220 0.36 -8.02 8.58
C SER A 220 -0.89 -7.65 9.40
N ILE A 221 -1.76 -6.79 8.87
CA ILE A 221 -3.03 -6.42 9.50
C ILE A 221 -4.00 -7.59 9.51
N VAL A 222 -4.17 -8.31 8.39
CA VAL A 222 -5.05 -9.49 8.35
C VAL A 222 -4.54 -10.57 9.30
N ASN A 223 -3.23 -10.83 9.35
CA ASN A 223 -2.64 -11.77 10.31
C ASN A 223 -2.88 -11.30 11.76
N PHE A 224 -2.70 -10.01 12.04
CA PHE A 224 -2.98 -9.43 13.35
C PHE A 224 -4.45 -9.63 13.74
N LEU A 225 -5.40 -9.29 12.87
CA LEU A 225 -6.83 -9.43 13.15
C LEU A 225 -7.23 -10.89 13.35
N LEU A 226 -6.89 -11.77 12.40
CA LEU A 226 -7.29 -13.17 12.46
C LEU A 226 -6.78 -13.85 13.73
N ARG A 227 -5.53 -13.59 14.14
CA ARG A 227 -4.95 -14.19 15.35
C ARG A 227 -5.50 -13.62 16.65
N ASN A 228 -5.99 -12.38 16.65
CA ASN A 228 -6.59 -11.76 17.84
C ASN A 228 -8.09 -12.02 17.97
N LEU A 229 -8.75 -12.42 16.87
CA LEU A 229 -10.20 -12.70 16.82
C LEU A 229 -10.53 -14.20 16.85
N THR A 230 -9.52 -15.06 16.99
CA THR A 230 -9.68 -16.52 16.99
C THR A 230 -9.03 -17.14 18.23
N ASP A 231 -9.63 -18.20 18.73
CA ASP A 231 -9.06 -18.99 19.82
C ASP A 231 -7.91 -19.89 19.33
N ASP A 232 -8.03 -20.45 18.11
CA ASP A 232 -7.05 -21.39 17.56
C ASP A 232 -6.00 -20.68 16.70
N GLN A 233 -5.11 -19.99 17.39
CA GLN A 233 -4.06 -19.19 16.77
C GLN A 233 -3.06 -20.03 15.97
N GLN A 234 -2.76 -21.24 16.41
CA GLN A 234 -1.80 -22.12 15.73
C GLN A 234 -2.35 -22.56 14.38
N LYS A 235 -3.63 -22.95 14.33
CA LYS A 235 -4.29 -23.30 13.07
C LYS A 235 -4.33 -22.14 12.09
N ILE A 236 -4.60 -20.91 12.56
CA ILE A 236 -4.53 -19.72 11.70
C ILE A 236 -3.10 -19.48 11.21
N HIS A 237 -2.10 -19.57 12.09
CA HIS A 237 -0.70 -19.46 11.70
C HIS A 237 -0.34 -20.45 10.59
N ASP A 238 -0.64 -21.73 10.78
CA ASP A 238 -0.37 -22.80 9.82
C ASP A 238 -1.11 -22.58 8.49
N HIS A 239 -2.36 -22.10 8.56
CA HIS A 239 -3.16 -21.82 7.37
C HIS A 239 -2.58 -20.65 6.57
N LEU A 240 -2.25 -19.54 7.25
CA LEU A 240 -1.66 -18.36 6.62
C LEU A 240 -0.27 -18.66 6.05
N ASP A 241 0.54 -19.45 6.74
CA ASP A 241 1.86 -19.89 6.24
C ASP A 241 1.71 -20.75 4.98
N LYS A 242 0.78 -21.72 4.98
CA LYS A 242 0.47 -22.54 3.80
C LYS A 242 -0.03 -21.68 2.63
N LEU A 243 -0.94 -20.73 2.87
CA LEU A 243 -1.45 -19.82 1.85
C LEU A 243 -0.33 -18.97 1.26
N THR A 244 0.53 -18.41 2.12
CA THR A 244 1.66 -17.57 1.70
C THR A 244 2.65 -18.40 0.88
N LYS A 245 3.05 -19.58 1.37
CA LYS A 245 3.93 -20.49 0.60
C LYS A 245 3.33 -20.84 -0.77
N ARG A 246 2.02 -21.12 -0.87
CA ARG A 246 1.36 -21.42 -2.15
C ARG A 246 1.32 -20.24 -3.11
N ALA A 247 0.93 -19.06 -2.62
CA ALA A 247 0.83 -17.85 -3.42
C ALA A 247 2.20 -17.46 -4.00
N PHE A 248 3.25 -17.55 -3.18
CA PHE A 248 4.60 -17.11 -3.57
C PHE A 248 5.44 -18.18 -4.26
N ASN A 249 5.22 -19.49 -4.00
CA ASN A 249 5.89 -20.54 -4.77
C ASN A 249 5.41 -20.59 -6.23
N ARG A 250 4.14 -20.24 -6.52
CA ARG A 250 3.67 -20.05 -7.91
C ARG A 250 4.43 -18.94 -8.65
N ASN A 251 4.88 -17.92 -7.91
CA ASN A 251 5.61 -16.78 -8.47
C ASN A 251 7.13 -17.00 -8.56
N LYS A 252 7.71 -18.00 -7.87
CA LYS A 252 9.15 -18.30 -7.96
C LYS A 252 9.63 -18.70 -9.36
N ALA A 253 8.76 -19.28 -10.20
CA ALA A 253 9.08 -19.56 -11.59
C ALA A 253 9.24 -18.27 -12.43
N HIS A 254 8.58 -17.17 -12.04
CA HIS A 254 8.62 -15.88 -12.71
C HIS A 254 9.53 -14.85 -12.01
N GLN A 255 9.85 -15.05 -10.73
CA GLN A 255 10.70 -14.16 -9.92
C GLN A 255 12.20 -14.51 -10.00
N LYS A 256 12.59 -15.48 -10.84
CA LYS A 256 14.01 -15.76 -11.11
C LYS A 256 14.71 -14.63 -11.88
N SER A 257 13.99 -13.65 -12.44
CA SER A 257 14.59 -12.61 -13.31
C SER A 257 14.70 -11.20 -12.73
N ALA A 258 14.24 -10.92 -11.50
CA ALA A 258 14.25 -9.53 -10.97
C ALA A 258 15.00 -9.33 -9.66
N ILE A 259 15.48 -10.39 -9.00
CA ILE A 259 16.21 -10.25 -7.74
C ILE A 259 17.50 -11.03 -7.85
N SER A 260 18.59 -10.31 -8.11
CA SER A 260 19.91 -10.72 -7.67
C SER A 260 19.88 -10.87 -6.15
N THR A 261 19.52 -12.08 -5.71
CA THR A 261 19.84 -12.61 -4.38
C THR A 261 21.34 -12.86 -4.23
N SER A 262 22.16 -12.52 -5.24
CA SER A 262 23.60 -12.78 -5.30
C SER A 262 24.44 -11.72 -4.57
N LEU A 263 23.99 -10.46 -4.47
CA LEU A 263 24.78 -9.44 -3.76
C LEU A 263 24.35 -9.35 -2.30
N LYS A 264 24.99 -10.19 -1.46
CA LYS A 264 24.96 -10.09 0.01
C LYS A 264 25.62 -8.81 0.56
N ASN A 265 26.28 -8.03 -0.29
CA ASN A 265 27.05 -6.87 0.14
C ASN A 265 26.19 -5.60 0.11
N ASN A 266 25.91 -5.04 1.29
CA ASN A 266 25.15 -3.81 1.45
C ASN A 266 25.81 -2.63 0.70
N TYR A 267 27.14 -2.55 0.62
CA TYR A 267 27.80 -1.44 -0.08
C TYR A 267 27.50 -1.41 -1.59
N LEU A 268 27.39 -2.56 -2.24
CA LEU A 268 27.07 -2.63 -3.67
C LEU A 268 25.63 -2.23 -3.96
N ARG A 269 24.71 -2.53 -3.04
CA ARG A 269 23.31 -2.10 -3.16
C ARG A 269 23.16 -0.60 -2.96
N LEU A 270 23.90 -0.01 -2.03
CA LEU A 270 23.94 1.44 -1.87
C LEU A 270 24.51 2.11 -3.11
N LEU A 271 25.60 1.58 -3.67
CA LEU A 271 26.17 2.08 -4.92
C LEU A 271 25.16 2.00 -6.08
N GLN A 272 24.46 0.87 -6.21
CA GLN A 272 23.40 0.71 -7.21
C GLN A 272 22.27 1.73 -7.01
N LEU A 273 21.86 1.99 -5.76
CA LEU A 273 20.84 2.98 -5.43
C LEU A 273 21.27 4.40 -5.86
N VAL A 274 22.50 4.77 -5.54
CA VAL A 274 23.08 6.08 -5.87
C VAL A 274 23.19 6.27 -7.38
N MET A 275 23.60 5.23 -8.11
CA MET A 275 23.73 5.25 -9.57
C MET A 275 22.37 5.27 -10.31
N MET A 276 21.40 4.47 -9.86
CA MET A 276 20.10 4.33 -10.56
C MET A 276 19.02 5.31 -10.10
N GLY A 277 19.15 5.88 -8.89
CA GLY A 277 18.17 6.76 -8.27
C GLY A 277 17.72 7.92 -9.18
N PRO A 278 18.64 8.72 -9.76
CA PRO A 278 18.26 9.83 -10.65
C PRO A 278 17.47 9.39 -11.88
N TYR A 279 17.82 8.24 -12.47
CA TYR A 279 17.10 7.69 -13.62
C TYR A 279 15.67 7.31 -13.24
N ILE A 280 15.48 6.65 -12.09
CA ILE A 280 14.15 6.25 -11.59
C ILE A 280 13.30 7.47 -11.26
N LEU A 281 13.86 8.49 -10.61
CA LEU A 281 13.16 9.73 -10.32
C LEU A 281 12.71 10.43 -11.60
N LYS A 282 13.61 10.59 -12.58
CA LYS A 282 13.29 11.18 -13.89
C LYS A 282 12.20 10.40 -14.61
N ARG A 283 12.29 9.07 -14.62
CA ARG A 283 11.29 8.19 -15.25
C ARG A 283 9.93 8.32 -14.56
N GLY A 284 9.90 8.34 -13.23
CA GLY A 284 8.69 8.57 -12.45
C GLY A 284 8.03 9.92 -12.80
N MET A 285 8.81 11.01 -12.76
CA MET A 285 8.33 12.35 -13.13
C MET A 285 7.75 12.41 -14.54
N LEU A 286 8.44 11.80 -15.52
CA LEU A 286 7.97 11.75 -16.91
C LEU A 286 6.68 10.94 -17.06
N ARG A 287 6.54 9.83 -16.33
CA ARG A 287 5.31 9.05 -16.34
C ARG A 287 4.11 9.84 -15.83
N PHE A 288 4.25 10.58 -14.73
CA PHE A 288 3.15 11.41 -14.24
C PHE A 288 2.81 12.55 -15.21
N LYS A 289 3.84 13.25 -15.72
CA LYS A 289 3.64 14.34 -16.69
C LYS A 289 2.89 13.88 -17.94
N ASN A 290 3.23 12.70 -18.46
CA ASN A 290 2.66 12.18 -19.71
C ASN A 290 1.27 11.55 -19.53
N ASN A 291 0.77 11.38 -18.29
CA ASN A 291 -0.51 10.72 -18.01
C ASN A 291 -1.56 11.66 -17.40
N GLN A 292 -1.39 12.98 -17.53
CA GLN A 292 -2.44 13.93 -17.15
C GLN A 292 -3.71 13.67 -17.98
N ASN A 293 -4.84 13.57 -17.28
CA ASN A 293 -6.14 13.24 -17.86
C ASN A 293 -7.24 13.83 -16.96
N ILE A 294 -8.51 13.65 -17.32
CA ILE A 294 -9.65 14.23 -16.58
C ILE A 294 -9.81 13.74 -15.13
N LEU A 295 -9.12 12.66 -14.72
CA LEU A 295 -9.07 12.23 -13.31
C LEU A 295 -8.06 13.06 -12.49
N HIS A 296 -7.16 13.77 -13.16
CA HIS A 296 -6.27 14.75 -12.55
C HIS A 296 -7.00 16.10 -12.58
N GLY A 297 -7.36 16.62 -11.42
CA GLY A 297 -8.17 17.82 -11.31
C GLY A 297 -7.74 18.68 -10.15
N THR A 298 -8.72 19.39 -9.59
CA THR A 298 -8.54 20.18 -8.38
C THR A 298 -8.14 19.28 -7.20
N ARG A 299 -7.61 19.92 -6.15
CA ARG A 299 -7.36 19.28 -4.86
C ARG A 299 -8.58 18.46 -4.40
N LEU A 300 -8.36 17.26 -3.89
CA LEU A 300 -9.46 16.40 -3.41
C LEU A 300 -10.13 17.03 -2.18
N SER A 301 -11.44 16.84 -2.02
CA SER A 301 -12.20 17.39 -0.87
C SER A 301 -11.88 16.71 0.45
N ARG A 302 -11.17 15.58 0.42
CA ARG A 302 -10.92 14.62 1.53
C ARG A 302 -12.11 13.76 1.94
N ASP A 303 -13.31 14.06 1.45
CA ASP A 303 -14.48 13.21 1.68
C ASP A 303 -14.31 11.87 0.97
N LYS A 304 -14.55 10.78 1.72
CA LYS A 304 -14.49 9.43 1.18
C LYS A 304 -15.87 8.80 1.20
N TYR A 305 -16.33 8.42 0.02
CA TYR A 305 -17.59 7.70 -0.17
C TYR A 305 -17.28 6.22 -0.30
N VAL A 306 -17.79 5.42 0.63
CA VAL A 306 -17.67 3.97 0.58
C VAL A 306 -18.89 3.42 -0.14
N VAL A 307 -18.65 2.52 -1.09
CA VAL A 307 -19.72 1.74 -1.74
C VAL A 307 -19.24 0.29 -1.78
N TYR A 308 -20.11 -0.63 -1.38
CA TYR A 308 -19.81 -2.05 -1.43
C TYR A 308 -20.99 -2.85 -1.97
N SER A 309 -20.68 -4.01 -2.52
CA SER A 309 -21.67 -5.00 -2.94
C SER A 309 -21.21 -6.35 -2.44
N THR A 310 -22.14 -7.11 -1.87
CA THR A 310 -21.93 -8.50 -1.48
C THR A 310 -22.60 -9.42 -2.50
N GLU A 311 -22.04 -10.60 -2.68
CA GLU A 311 -22.68 -11.69 -3.40
C GLU A 311 -24.02 -12.03 -2.71
N ARG A 312 -25.09 -12.21 -3.49
CA ARG A 312 -26.41 -12.59 -2.99
C ARG A 312 -26.50 -14.12 -2.85
N ASP A 313 -27.45 -14.57 -2.05
CA ASP A 313 -27.68 -16.00 -1.89
C ASP A 313 -28.00 -16.68 -3.24
N GLY A 314 -27.29 -17.76 -3.52
CA GLY A 314 -27.37 -18.49 -4.80
C GLY A 314 -26.48 -17.96 -5.91
N GLU A 315 -25.89 -16.78 -5.76
CA GLU A 315 -24.85 -16.31 -6.69
C GLU A 315 -23.53 -17.08 -6.45
N ARG A 316 -22.76 -17.25 -7.53
CA ARG A 316 -21.43 -17.93 -7.52
C ARG A 316 -20.37 -17.11 -8.25
N LEU A 317 -20.45 -15.78 -8.13
CA LEU A 317 -19.54 -14.78 -8.69
C LEU A 317 -18.08 -15.03 -8.30
N LEU A 318 -17.79 -15.37 -7.03
CA LEU A 318 -16.40 -15.65 -6.63
C LEU A 318 -15.84 -16.88 -7.35
N ASP A 319 -16.66 -17.92 -7.51
CA ASP A 319 -16.26 -19.11 -8.24
C ASP A 319 -16.11 -18.82 -9.75
N ALA A 320 -16.98 -18.00 -10.32
CA ALA A 320 -16.83 -17.51 -11.69
C ALA A 320 -15.52 -16.72 -11.87
N MET A 321 -15.14 -15.87 -10.92
CA MET A 321 -13.84 -15.17 -10.94
C MET A 321 -12.66 -16.15 -10.87
N LYS A 322 -12.75 -17.19 -10.03
CA LYS A 322 -11.72 -18.24 -9.94
C LYS A 322 -11.61 -19.02 -11.25
N GLN A 323 -12.72 -19.29 -11.93
CA GLN A 323 -12.73 -19.96 -13.24
C GLN A 323 -12.10 -19.06 -14.30
N MET A 324 -12.52 -17.79 -14.41
CA MET A 324 -11.98 -16.82 -15.37
C MET A 324 -10.46 -16.67 -15.26
N LYS A 325 -9.89 -16.66 -14.05
CA LYS A 325 -8.43 -16.53 -13.90
C LYS A 325 -7.66 -17.70 -14.55
N ASN A 326 -8.28 -18.88 -14.68
CA ASN A 326 -7.62 -20.08 -15.20
C ASN A 326 -7.63 -20.14 -16.74
N GLU A 327 -8.35 -19.24 -17.42
CA GLU A 327 -8.46 -19.16 -18.88
C GLU A 327 -7.15 -18.74 -19.59
N VAL A 328 -6.23 -18.12 -18.85
CA VAL A 328 -4.96 -17.60 -19.37
C VAL A 328 -3.81 -18.03 -18.47
N PRO A 329 -2.67 -18.49 -19.04
CA PRO A 329 -1.48 -18.81 -18.26
C PRO A 329 -1.02 -17.64 -17.38
N GLY A 330 -0.88 -17.90 -16.07
CA GLY A 330 -0.52 -16.90 -15.06
C GLY A 330 -1.61 -15.87 -14.76
N GLY A 331 -2.87 -16.16 -15.09
CA GLY A 331 -4.01 -15.37 -14.66
C GLY A 331 -4.14 -15.32 -13.13
N MET A 332 -4.50 -14.14 -12.63
CA MET A 332 -4.64 -13.83 -11.21
C MET A 332 -6.02 -13.24 -10.94
N LEU A 333 -6.54 -13.41 -9.72
CA LEU A 333 -7.81 -12.77 -9.33
C LEU A 333 -7.72 -11.23 -9.44
N SER A 334 -6.56 -10.64 -9.13
CA SER A 334 -6.29 -9.21 -9.32
C SER A 334 -6.40 -8.79 -10.79
N ALA A 335 -5.98 -9.63 -11.74
CA ALA A 335 -6.11 -9.34 -13.17
C ALA A 335 -7.59 -9.32 -13.60
N VAL A 336 -8.40 -10.26 -13.10
CA VAL A 336 -9.86 -10.26 -13.34
C VAL A 336 -10.51 -8.99 -12.77
N ALA A 337 -10.15 -8.58 -11.56
CA ALA A 337 -10.63 -7.33 -10.96
C ALA A 337 -10.19 -6.09 -11.75
N LEU A 338 -8.94 -6.04 -12.21
CA LEU A 338 -8.40 -4.94 -13.01
C LEU A 338 -9.09 -4.82 -14.38
N ILE A 339 -9.58 -5.91 -14.98
CA ILE A 339 -10.41 -5.84 -16.20
C ILE A 339 -11.72 -5.10 -15.91
N ALA A 340 -12.37 -5.40 -14.78
CA ALA A 340 -13.60 -4.72 -14.39
C ALA A 340 -13.37 -3.21 -14.19
N ILE A 341 -12.29 -2.85 -13.49
CA ILE A 341 -11.86 -1.45 -13.30
C ILE A 341 -11.55 -0.79 -14.64
N SER A 342 -10.78 -1.45 -15.51
CA SER A 342 -10.44 -0.97 -16.85
C SER A 342 -11.68 -0.65 -17.68
N ARG A 343 -12.67 -1.54 -17.70
CA ARG A 343 -13.93 -1.34 -18.44
C ARG A 343 -14.77 -0.21 -17.83
N ALA A 344 -14.83 -0.12 -16.50
CA ALA A 344 -15.52 0.96 -15.80
C ALA A 344 -14.89 2.33 -16.13
N LEU A 345 -13.55 2.41 -16.07
CA LEU A 345 -12.81 3.61 -16.44
C LEU A 345 -13.03 3.96 -17.92
N ARG A 346 -12.95 2.99 -18.84
CA ARG A 346 -13.24 3.26 -20.26
C ARG A 346 -14.64 3.83 -20.46
N ARG A 347 -15.65 3.27 -19.78
CA ARG A 347 -17.02 3.80 -19.83
C ARG A 347 -17.06 5.23 -19.31
N PHE A 348 -16.40 5.52 -18.19
CA PHE A 348 -16.28 6.86 -17.64
C PHE A 348 -15.66 7.84 -18.65
N TYR A 349 -14.52 7.49 -19.25
CA TYR A 349 -13.86 8.34 -20.25
C TYR A 349 -14.72 8.56 -21.50
N ASN A 350 -15.40 7.53 -22.00
CA ASN A 350 -16.33 7.68 -23.14
C ASN A 350 -17.46 8.68 -22.84
N MET A 351 -17.89 8.79 -21.58
CA MET A 351 -18.99 9.69 -21.18
C MET A 351 -18.51 11.10 -20.85
N ASN A 352 -17.26 11.26 -20.39
CA ASN A 352 -16.80 12.51 -19.76
C ASN A 352 -15.60 13.16 -20.47
N SER A 353 -15.01 12.51 -21.48
CA SER A 353 -13.85 13.02 -22.21
C SER A 353 -14.05 12.92 -23.72
N LYS A 354 -13.49 13.90 -24.45
CA LYS A 354 -13.41 13.84 -25.92
C LYS A 354 -12.44 12.76 -26.39
N GLU A 355 -11.39 12.51 -25.60
CA GLU A 355 -10.36 11.54 -25.90
C GLU A 355 -10.29 10.49 -24.79
N VAL A 356 -10.28 9.22 -25.20
CA VAL A 356 -10.11 8.09 -24.28
C VAL A 356 -8.67 7.65 -24.33
N PRO A 357 -7.91 7.73 -23.21
CA PRO A 357 -6.52 7.31 -23.21
C PRO A 357 -6.42 5.80 -23.47
N SER A 358 -5.33 5.37 -24.07
CA SER A 358 -5.08 3.95 -24.34
C SER A 358 -4.88 3.14 -23.05
N SER A 359 -4.34 3.78 -22.02
CA SER A 359 -4.09 3.20 -20.70
C SER A 359 -4.14 4.26 -19.61
N VAL A 360 -4.23 3.82 -18.36
CA VAL A 360 -4.16 4.68 -17.17
C VAL A 360 -3.14 4.12 -16.18
N PRO A 361 -2.32 4.96 -15.52
CA PRO A 361 -1.38 4.50 -14.50
C PRO A 361 -2.15 4.03 -13.25
N VAL A 362 -1.86 2.82 -12.79
CA VAL A 362 -2.44 2.23 -11.57
C VAL A 362 -1.31 1.76 -10.67
N SER A 363 -1.35 2.18 -9.39
CA SER A 363 -0.42 1.66 -8.38
C SER A 363 -0.88 0.29 -7.91
N MET A 364 0.02 -0.70 -7.97
CA MET A 364 -0.23 -2.06 -7.50
C MET A 364 0.76 -2.41 -6.39
N PRO A 365 0.30 -2.83 -5.20
CA PRO A 365 1.19 -3.28 -4.15
C PRO A 365 1.89 -4.58 -4.54
N ILE A 366 3.21 -4.62 -4.36
CA ILE A 366 4.05 -5.79 -4.59
C ILE A 366 4.79 -6.14 -3.29
N PRO A 367 4.74 -7.39 -2.83
CA PRO A 367 5.53 -7.82 -1.68
C PRO A 367 7.03 -7.72 -1.98
N MET A 368 7.78 -7.01 -1.13
CA MET A 368 9.24 -6.88 -1.26
C MET A 368 9.96 -8.19 -0.97
N THR A 369 9.40 -8.98 -0.06
CA THR A 369 9.86 -10.32 0.31
C THR A 369 8.64 -11.22 0.44
N VAL A 370 8.87 -12.54 0.36
CA VAL A 370 7.83 -13.49 0.76
C VAL A 370 7.51 -13.22 2.23
N PRO A 371 6.26 -12.87 2.59
CA PRO A 371 5.89 -12.67 3.97
C PRO A 371 6.21 -13.94 4.74
N LYS A 372 6.98 -13.82 5.82
CA LYS A 372 7.12 -14.90 6.78
C LYS A 372 6.02 -14.71 7.81
N ILE A 373 5.16 -15.70 7.97
CA ILE A 373 4.24 -15.71 9.09
C ILE A 373 5.09 -16.09 10.30
N GLU A 374 5.42 -15.08 11.11
CA GLU A 374 6.23 -15.28 12.30
C GLU A 374 5.36 -15.81 13.45
N GLU A 375 5.98 -16.54 14.39
CA GLU A 375 5.30 -17.00 15.60
C GLU A 375 4.71 -15.82 16.39
N LYS A 376 5.47 -14.72 16.45
CA LYS A 376 5.02 -13.45 17.04
C LYS A 376 4.41 -12.54 15.97
N ILE A 377 3.36 -11.81 16.34
CA ILE A 377 2.68 -10.90 15.41
C ILE A 377 3.54 -9.64 15.23
N ILE A 378 4.07 -9.43 14.03
CA ILE A 378 4.83 -8.22 13.68
C ILE A 378 4.03 -7.38 12.69
N THR A 379 3.67 -6.16 13.08
CA THR A 379 3.00 -5.19 12.21
C THR A 379 4.06 -4.29 11.56
N LYS A 380 4.42 -4.62 10.31
CA LYS A 380 5.43 -3.90 9.51
C LYS A 380 4.94 -3.78 8.06
N ASN A 381 5.32 -2.70 7.40
CA ASN A 381 5.13 -2.59 5.95
C ASN A 381 6.24 -3.31 5.20
N SER A 382 5.90 -4.39 4.50
CA SER A 382 6.81 -5.13 3.61
C SER A 382 6.37 -5.10 2.15
N LEU A 383 5.55 -4.12 1.78
CA LEU A 383 5.11 -3.87 0.41
C LEU A 383 5.95 -2.76 -0.24
N SER A 384 6.16 -2.92 -1.55
CA SER A 384 6.55 -1.89 -2.50
C SER A 384 5.35 -1.60 -3.39
N ALA A 385 5.47 -0.61 -4.27
CA ALA A 385 4.47 -0.31 -5.28
C ALA A 385 5.08 -0.46 -6.68
N ALA A 386 4.37 -1.11 -7.58
CA ALA A 386 4.61 -1.00 -9.02
C ALA A 386 3.58 -0.08 -9.65
N LEU A 387 4.04 0.68 -10.64
CA LEU A 387 3.16 1.44 -11.51
C LEU A 387 2.84 0.60 -12.75
N LEU A 388 1.60 0.12 -12.82
CA LEU A 388 1.02 -0.61 -13.93
C LEU A 388 0.43 0.38 -14.94
N SER A 389 0.62 0.16 -16.24
CA SER A 389 -0.15 0.88 -17.28
C SER A 389 -1.39 0.06 -17.61
N LEU A 390 -2.50 0.28 -16.89
CA LEU A 390 -3.72 -0.49 -17.07
C LEU A 390 -4.37 -0.12 -18.42
N PRO A 391 -4.46 -1.02 -19.41
CA PRO A 391 -5.09 -0.71 -20.69
C PRO A 391 -6.57 -0.42 -20.49
N LEU A 392 -7.14 0.55 -21.20
CA LEU A 392 -8.59 0.82 -21.19
C LEU A 392 -9.28 -0.06 -22.25
N LEU A 393 -9.85 -1.18 -21.82
CA LEU A 393 -10.27 -2.29 -22.69
C LEU A 393 -11.62 -2.06 -23.36
N SER A 394 -11.71 -2.37 -24.66
CA SER A 394 -12.95 -2.24 -25.45
C SER A 394 -13.89 -3.41 -25.18
N SER A 395 -15.21 -3.16 -25.16
CA SER A 395 -16.22 -4.21 -25.09
C SER A 395 -16.21 -5.17 -26.29
N LYS A 396 -15.58 -4.76 -27.40
CA LYS A 396 -15.45 -5.58 -28.63
C LYS A 396 -14.38 -6.67 -28.53
N THR A 397 -13.54 -6.65 -27.50
CA THR A 397 -12.46 -7.64 -27.30
C THR A 397 -12.94 -8.79 -26.42
N THR A 398 -12.52 -10.03 -26.71
CA THR A 398 -12.87 -11.19 -25.88
C THR A 398 -12.27 -11.07 -24.47
N VAL A 399 -12.97 -11.61 -23.45
CA VAL A 399 -12.51 -11.60 -22.06
C VAL A 399 -11.13 -12.25 -21.91
N ARG A 400 -10.86 -13.32 -22.67
CA ARG A 400 -9.56 -14.00 -22.68
C ARG A 400 -8.42 -13.08 -23.13
N ASN A 401 -8.62 -12.34 -24.22
CA ASN A 401 -7.61 -11.42 -24.74
C ASN A 401 -7.41 -10.21 -23.82
N GLN A 402 -8.50 -9.72 -23.22
CA GLN A 402 -8.45 -8.69 -22.19
C GLN A 402 -7.64 -9.14 -20.97
N LEU A 403 -7.88 -10.37 -20.49
CA LEU A 403 -7.14 -10.95 -19.37
C LEU A 403 -5.67 -11.14 -19.70
N ALA A 404 -5.34 -11.64 -20.90
CA ALA A 404 -3.96 -11.79 -21.34
C ALA A 404 -3.21 -10.44 -21.36
N ALA A 405 -3.83 -9.37 -21.89
CA ALA A 405 -3.23 -8.05 -21.92
C ALA A 405 -2.92 -7.51 -20.50
N VAL A 406 -3.87 -7.64 -19.57
CA VAL A 406 -3.65 -7.19 -18.18
C VAL A 406 -2.59 -8.04 -17.47
N VAL A 407 -2.55 -9.35 -17.70
CA VAL A 407 -1.52 -10.24 -17.12
C VAL A 407 -0.12 -9.87 -17.62
N GLU A 408 0.03 -9.58 -18.91
CA GLU A 408 1.31 -9.13 -19.48
C GLU A 408 1.77 -7.80 -18.86
N GLU A 409 0.86 -6.83 -18.71
CA GLU A 409 1.18 -5.56 -18.06
C GLU A 409 1.60 -5.76 -16.59
N ILE A 410 0.93 -6.65 -15.84
CA ILE A 410 1.31 -6.96 -14.46
C ILE A 410 2.72 -7.58 -14.41
N ARG A 411 3.03 -8.52 -15.30
CA ARG A 411 4.36 -9.13 -15.39
C ARG A 411 5.43 -8.09 -15.74
N GLY A 412 5.13 -7.23 -16.72
CA GLY A 412 6.00 -6.14 -17.14
C GLY A 412 6.23 -5.11 -16.05
N ALA A 413 5.26 -4.88 -15.16
CA ALA A 413 5.39 -3.98 -14.02
C ALA A 413 6.24 -4.58 -12.89
N ILE A 414 6.05 -5.87 -12.58
CA ILE A 414 6.82 -6.58 -11.54
C ILE A 414 8.31 -6.71 -11.90
N SER A 415 8.64 -6.80 -13.19
CA SER A 415 10.02 -6.93 -13.66
C SER A 415 10.81 -5.61 -13.72
N GLN A 416 10.20 -4.47 -13.39
CA GLN A 416 10.87 -3.16 -13.53
C GLN A 416 11.93 -2.92 -12.45
N PRO A 417 13.07 -2.29 -12.80
CA PRO A 417 14.14 -1.98 -11.86
C PRO A 417 13.71 -1.02 -10.74
N ASP A 418 12.72 -0.17 -10.99
CA ASP A 418 12.17 0.81 -10.05
C ASP A 418 11.60 0.12 -8.79
N VAL A 419 10.89 -1.01 -8.99
CA VAL A 419 10.33 -1.85 -7.92
C VAL A 419 11.44 -2.50 -7.09
N VAL A 420 12.51 -2.92 -7.77
CA VAL A 420 13.68 -3.56 -7.17
C VAL A 420 14.45 -2.56 -6.31
N LEU A 421 14.60 -1.31 -6.77
CA LEU A 421 15.36 -0.28 -6.06
C LEU A 421 14.61 0.30 -4.85
N LEU A 422 13.28 0.45 -4.94
CA LEU A 422 12.44 0.81 -3.79
C LEU A 422 12.56 -0.22 -2.66
N SER A 423 12.59 -1.52 -3.00
CA SER A 423 12.85 -2.61 -2.05
C SER A 423 14.23 -2.53 -1.40
N ILE A 424 15.24 -2.10 -2.15
CA ILE A 424 16.61 -1.87 -1.66
C ILE A 424 16.66 -0.66 -0.71
N SER A 425 16.03 0.46 -1.06
CA SER A 425 16.07 1.71 -0.27
C SER A 425 15.56 1.53 1.17
N ASN A 426 14.50 0.72 1.35
CA ASN A 426 13.94 0.40 2.65
C ASN A 426 14.92 -0.36 3.58
N HIS A 427 15.94 -1.02 3.04
CA HIS A 427 16.97 -1.71 3.83
C HIS A 427 18.11 -0.77 4.31
N PHE A 428 18.37 0.35 3.63
CA PHE A 428 19.53 1.23 3.93
C PHE A 428 19.28 2.29 5.00
N TYR A 429 18.01 2.64 5.25
CA TYR A 429 17.67 3.57 6.32
C TYR A 429 17.74 2.94 7.73
N VAL A 430 18.05 1.64 7.82
CA VAL A 430 18.35 0.94 9.08
C VAL A 430 19.82 1.18 9.46
N VAL A 431 20.17 2.43 9.74
CA VAL A 431 21.33 2.73 10.60
C VAL A 431 20.76 3.08 11.96
N SER A 432 20.90 2.14 12.89
CA SER A 432 20.27 2.16 14.20
C SER A 432 20.58 3.44 14.98
N CYS A 433 19.52 4.02 15.52
CA CYS A 433 19.48 4.87 16.70
C CYS A 433 18.49 4.21 17.67
#